data_AF-A0A5C2S805-F1
#
_entry.id   AF-A0A5C2S805-F1
#
_cell.length_a   1.000
_cell.length_b   1.000
_cell.length_c   1.000
_cell.angle_alpha   90.00
_cell.angle_beta   90.00
_cell.angle_gamma   90.00
#
_symmetry.space_group_name_H-M   'P 1'
#
loop_
_entity.id
_entity.type
_entity.pdbx_description
1 polymer ?
#
loop_
_entity_poly.entity_id
_entity_poly.type
_entity_poly.pdbx_seq_one_letter_code
_entity_poly.pdbx_strand_id
1 'polypeptide(L)'
;MSCSLCRLPFTPSTHSVAPRWPPQGVLTDKQLLYMKHAFGVGQYVFGLAVDLVNMDNNNFIINNSPMIVNIVWETAGKTFIAFHPHCAIILRHHLGYSDNAPQNFIELALLEQIVGPTMDGVHAGRLKDINYETVLGGGDQKRVDIESLWSKEGDERPDFDWLTWQRRGLDWTAVRPDVFPRFRPKVAPTRISSLGPIPKSTEDIITTQPLDILHVLLPYLDPRSFVSLMSTCRTLRHHALTTFQSQARTQVLRLGWAVPTKMEYAGFVKRNPPASSPPTPTTPTSTQEPGKAPGEASPGPAKTAPTNAPDLSLVTMAHAKHSPVDGDWYLYLSQVHRTQAMRSRRWVWALAEELTRVYRKKRAEGPYEDVVDADGERTKSPAWMEFAKMVKEQLAMRAMITAPTGPNGKAMSW
;
A
#
# COMPACT_ATOMS: atom_id res chain seq x y z
N MET A 1 19.86 4.49 11.31
CA MET A 1 19.19 3.54 10.39
C MET A 1 17.81 4.06 10.05
N SER A 2 17.55 4.29 8.77
CA SER A 2 16.32 4.95 8.31
C SER A 2 15.76 4.30 7.06
N CYS A 3 14.45 4.35 6.92
CA CYS A 3 13.76 3.88 5.73
C CYS A 3 14.18 4.71 4.51
N SER A 4 14.57 4.06 3.42
CA SER A 4 15.00 4.71 2.18
C SER A 4 13.87 5.41 1.43
N LEU A 5 12.60 5.22 1.83
CA LEU A 5 11.45 5.91 1.25
C LEU A 5 10.91 7.04 2.12
N CYS A 6 10.53 6.77 3.38
CA CYS A 6 9.93 7.79 4.25
C CYS A 6 10.95 8.51 5.15
N ARG A 7 12.23 8.09 5.15
CA ARG A 7 13.32 8.64 5.97
C ARG A 7 13.13 8.55 7.49
N LEU A 8 12.04 7.98 7.96
CA LEU A 8 11.82 7.73 9.39
C LEU A 8 12.77 6.62 9.89
N PRO A 9 13.21 6.68 11.16
CA PRO A 9 14.07 5.66 11.76
C PRO A 9 13.40 4.29 11.83
N PHE A 10 14.21 3.25 11.98
CA PHE A 10 13.74 1.97 12.50
C PHE A 10 13.92 1.93 14.01
N THR A 11 12.94 1.39 14.74
CA THR A 11 13.02 1.23 16.20
C THR A 11 13.68 -0.09 16.53
N PRO A 12 14.45 -0.21 17.63
CA PRO A 12 15.16 -1.44 17.95
C PRO A 12 14.18 -2.58 18.30
N SER A 13 14.62 -3.81 18.08
CA SER A 13 13.97 -5.01 18.59
C SER A 13 14.29 -5.23 20.06
N THR A 14 13.41 -5.93 20.76
CA THR A 14 13.66 -6.43 22.12
C THR A 14 14.83 -7.40 22.19
N HIS A 15 15.29 -7.93 21.06
CA HIS A 15 16.48 -8.78 20.96
C HIS A 15 17.78 -7.98 20.77
N SER A 16 17.72 -6.65 20.65
CA SER A 16 18.91 -5.82 20.54
C SER A 16 19.74 -5.86 21.82
N VAL A 17 21.07 -5.97 21.70
CA VAL A 17 22.00 -6.03 22.84
C VAL A 17 22.18 -4.67 23.51
N ALA A 18 22.09 -3.58 22.74
CA ALA A 18 22.21 -2.21 23.23
C ALA A 18 21.22 -1.31 22.47
N PRO A 19 19.91 -1.42 22.77
CA PRO A 19 18.88 -0.71 22.05
C PRO A 19 18.83 0.78 22.41
N ARG A 20 18.82 1.63 21.39
CA ARG A 20 18.52 3.06 21.46
C ARG A 20 17.03 3.26 21.24
N TRP A 21 16.28 3.15 22.34
CA TRP A 21 14.84 3.33 22.31
C TRP A 21 14.47 4.80 22.08
N PRO A 22 13.40 5.09 21.33
CA PRO A 22 12.77 6.40 21.36
C PRO A 22 12.38 6.78 22.79
N PRO A 23 12.35 8.08 23.15
CA PRO A 23 11.90 8.51 24.47
C PRO A 23 10.49 7.98 24.78
N GLN A 24 10.26 7.62 26.04
CA GLN A 24 8.99 7.04 26.48
C GLN A 24 7.82 7.98 26.18
N GLY A 25 6.74 7.43 25.63
CA GLY A 25 5.53 8.18 25.29
C GLY A 25 5.56 8.93 23.95
N VAL A 26 6.69 8.97 23.25
CA VAL A 26 6.75 9.58 21.91
C VAL A 26 6.06 8.72 20.86
N LEU A 27 6.24 7.40 20.93
CA LEU A 27 5.59 6.43 20.06
C LEU A 27 4.63 5.55 20.87
N THR A 28 3.49 5.22 20.25
CA THR A 28 2.60 4.16 20.72
C THR A 28 3.20 2.78 20.45
N ASP A 29 2.77 1.75 21.18
CA ASP A 29 3.22 0.36 20.96
C ASP A 29 3.00 -0.12 19.52
N LYS A 30 1.91 0.33 18.88
CA LYS A 30 1.61 0.02 17.48
C LYS A 30 2.62 0.66 16.53
N GLN A 31 3.05 1.89 16.80
CA GLN A 31 4.07 2.58 16.01
C GLN A 31 5.45 1.95 16.23
N LEU A 32 5.82 1.63 17.48
CA LEU A 32 7.04 0.88 17.81
C LEU A 32 7.08 -0.46 17.07
N LEU A 33 5.98 -1.22 17.10
CA LEU A 33 5.90 -2.49 16.39
C LEU A 33 6.06 -2.30 14.88
N TYR A 34 5.38 -1.32 14.29
CA TYR A 34 5.48 -1.03 12.86
C TYR A 34 6.91 -0.63 12.45
N MET A 35 7.54 0.26 13.20
CA MET A 35 8.86 0.82 12.87
C MET A 35 10.02 -0.14 13.18
N LYS A 36 9.78 -1.21 13.94
CA LYS A 36 10.77 -2.27 14.23
C LYS A 36 11.10 -3.12 13.00
N HIS A 37 10.12 -3.32 12.13
CA HIS A 37 10.25 -4.17 10.96
C HIS A 37 10.75 -3.38 9.76
N ALA A 38 11.51 -4.06 8.91
CA ALA A 38 11.99 -3.53 7.65
C ALA A 38 11.80 -4.56 6.53
N PHE A 39 11.90 -4.09 5.29
CA PHE A 39 11.97 -4.87 4.07
C PHE A 39 13.25 -4.42 3.36
N GLY A 40 14.29 -5.25 3.42
CA GLY A 40 15.55 -4.97 2.75
C GLY A 40 15.48 -5.40 1.30
N VAL A 41 16.05 -4.61 0.39
CA VAL A 41 16.20 -4.95 -1.03
C VAL A 41 17.60 -4.66 -1.53
N GLY A 42 18.07 -5.44 -2.49
CA GLY A 42 19.34 -5.19 -3.18
C GLY A 42 20.10 -6.47 -3.49
N GLN A 43 21.14 -6.35 -4.30
CA GLN A 43 21.98 -7.48 -4.72
C GLN A 43 22.84 -8.07 -3.59
N TYR A 44 22.99 -7.36 -2.48
CA TYR A 44 23.72 -7.83 -1.30
C TYR A 44 22.79 -8.31 -0.18
N VAL A 45 21.48 -8.22 -0.40
CA VAL A 45 20.47 -8.72 0.52
C VAL A 45 20.20 -10.18 0.15
N PHE A 46 20.41 -11.10 1.10
CA PHE A 46 20.14 -12.52 0.88
C PHE A 46 18.71 -12.74 0.38
N GLY A 47 18.56 -13.46 -0.74
CA GLY A 47 17.26 -13.65 -1.38
C GLY A 47 16.68 -12.41 -2.07
N LEU A 48 17.50 -11.39 -2.32
CA LEU A 48 17.25 -10.11 -3.00
C LEU A 48 16.27 -9.14 -2.34
N ALA A 49 15.30 -9.66 -1.58
CA ALA A 49 14.25 -8.85 -0.97
C ALA A 49 13.60 -9.55 0.25
N VAL A 50 14.05 -9.28 1.47
CA VAL A 50 13.59 -10.04 2.66
C VAL A 50 13.02 -9.15 3.75
N ASP A 51 12.14 -9.74 4.55
CA ASP A 51 11.66 -9.13 5.78
C ASP A 51 12.75 -9.17 6.83
N LEU A 52 12.97 -8.03 7.47
CA LEU A 52 14.02 -7.79 8.42
C LEU A 52 13.45 -7.30 9.74
N VAL A 53 14.23 -7.49 10.80
CA VAL A 53 14.00 -6.92 12.13
C VAL A 53 15.22 -6.11 12.51
N ASN A 54 15.01 -4.86 12.92
CA ASN A 54 16.09 -3.98 13.34
C ASN A 54 16.67 -4.44 14.69
N MET A 55 17.98 -4.70 14.73
CA MET A 55 18.71 -5.09 15.95
C MET A 55 19.48 -3.93 16.56
N ASP A 56 19.29 -2.72 16.04
CA ASP A 56 20.09 -1.52 16.30
C ASP A 56 21.57 -1.70 15.92
N ASN A 57 22.43 -0.74 16.28
CA ASN A 57 23.87 -0.80 16.10
C ASN A 57 24.29 -1.13 14.66
N ASN A 58 23.60 -0.52 13.69
CA ASN A 58 23.85 -0.72 12.26
C ASN A 58 23.55 -2.16 11.76
N ASN A 59 22.66 -2.90 12.43
CA ASN A 59 22.39 -4.31 12.13
C ASN A 59 20.90 -4.61 11.98
N PHE A 60 20.59 -5.51 11.05
CA PHE A 60 19.31 -6.17 10.89
C PHE A 60 19.49 -7.69 10.94
N ILE A 61 18.46 -8.41 11.37
CA ILE A 61 18.35 -9.85 11.18
C ILE A 61 17.19 -10.18 10.27
N ILE A 62 17.27 -11.32 9.57
CA ILE A 62 16.14 -11.82 8.78
C ILE A 62 15.02 -12.28 9.72
N ASN A 63 13.82 -11.77 9.49
CA ASN A 63 12.65 -12.08 10.31
C ASN A 63 12.22 -13.54 10.11
N ASN A 64 12.04 -14.30 11.19
CA ASN A 64 11.59 -15.71 11.18
C ASN A 64 12.46 -16.65 10.34
N SER A 65 13.73 -16.33 10.14
CA SER A 65 14.67 -17.25 9.47
C SER A 65 15.17 -18.30 10.47
N PRO A 66 15.28 -19.59 10.07
CA PRO A 66 15.95 -20.61 10.87
C PRO A 66 17.46 -20.33 11.02
N MET A 67 18.01 -19.49 10.15
CA MET A 67 19.40 -19.05 10.17
C MET A 67 19.50 -17.62 10.69
N ILE A 68 20.41 -17.38 11.63
CA ILE A 68 20.76 -16.02 12.07
C ILE A 68 21.66 -15.41 11.01
N VAL A 69 21.06 -14.61 10.12
CA VAL A 69 21.79 -13.81 9.14
C VAL A 69 21.79 -12.38 9.64
N ASN A 70 22.96 -11.90 10.03
CA ASN A 70 23.15 -10.50 10.40
C ASN A 70 23.51 -9.69 9.14
N ILE A 71 22.76 -8.63 8.90
CA ILE A 71 22.94 -7.73 7.77
C ILE A 71 23.37 -6.37 8.33
N VAL A 72 24.60 -5.99 8.03
CA VAL A 72 25.14 -4.68 8.39
C VAL A 72 24.56 -3.64 7.45
N TRP A 73 23.95 -2.59 7.98
CA TRP A 73 23.23 -1.59 7.20
C TRP A 73 24.11 -0.70 6.34
N GLU A 74 25.20 -0.26 6.93
CA GLU A 74 26.17 0.63 6.29
C GLU A 74 27.59 0.08 6.47
N THR A 75 28.31 -0.13 5.36
CA THR A 75 29.70 -0.62 5.36
C THR A 75 30.51 0.07 4.27
N ALA A 76 31.68 0.62 4.60
CA ALA A 76 32.65 1.16 3.63
C ALA A 76 32.03 2.05 2.52
N GLY A 77 31.17 3.00 2.90
CA GLY A 77 30.50 3.92 1.97
C GLY A 77 29.33 3.31 1.17
N LYS A 78 28.87 2.11 1.55
CA LYS A 78 27.68 1.46 0.99
C LYS A 78 26.62 1.31 2.06
N THR A 79 25.44 1.85 1.79
CA THR A 79 24.25 1.64 2.63
C THR A 79 23.22 0.85 1.83
N PHE A 80 22.72 -0.26 2.39
CA PHE A 80 21.70 -1.05 1.70
C PHE A 80 20.31 -0.40 1.80
N ILE A 81 19.46 -0.68 0.81
CA ILE A 81 18.11 -0.13 0.75
C ILE A 81 17.19 -0.90 1.71
N ALA A 82 16.68 -0.20 2.71
CA ALA A 82 15.72 -0.74 3.67
C ALA A 82 14.44 0.10 3.67
N PHE A 83 13.28 -0.53 3.66
CA PHE A 83 11.99 0.15 3.76
C PHE A 83 11.21 -0.32 4.97
N HIS A 84 10.34 0.52 5.54
CA HIS A 84 9.27 -0.05 6.38
C HIS A 84 8.35 -0.93 5.50
N PRO A 85 7.74 -2.01 6.04
CA PRO A 85 6.99 -2.98 5.24
C PRO A 85 5.93 -2.35 4.33
N HIS A 86 5.18 -1.37 4.83
CA HIS A 86 4.14 -0.69 4.04
C HIS A 86 4.70 0.32 3.04
N CYS A 87 5.87 0.90 3.31
CA CYS A 87 6.60 1.69 2.32
C CYS A 87 7.01 0.81 1.14
N ALA A 88 7.49 -0.41 1.41
CA ALA A 88 7.81 -1.38 0.37
C ALA A 88 6.57 -1.83 -0.43
N ILE A 89 5.46 -2.14 0.24
CA ILE A 89 4.20 -2.52 -0.42
C ILE A 89 3.73 -1.44 -1.41
N ILE A 90 3.71 -0.18 -0.98
CA ILE A 90 3.29 0.95 -1.81
C ILE A 90 4.29 1.17 -2.96
N LEU A 91 5.60 1.14 -2.70
CA LEU A 91 6.61 1.27 -3.76
C LEU A 91 6.49 0.16 -4.81
N ARG A 92 6.37 -1.10 -4.36
CA ARG A 92 6.18 -2.26 -5.24
C ARG A 92 4.93 -2.13 -6.10
N HIS A 93 3.88 -1.51 -5.56
CA HIS A 93 2.69 -1.21 -6.36
C HIS A 93 2.99 -0.25 -7.51
N HIS A 94 3.69 0.86 -7.26
CA HIS A 94 4.04 1.83 -8.30
C HIS A 94 5.02 1.28 -9.35
N LEU A 95 5.96 0.44 -8.91
CA LEU A 95 6.90 -0.24 -9.80
C LEU A 95 6.25 -1.37 -10.61
N GLY A 96 5.06 -1.84 -10.21
CA GLY A 96 4.39 -2.99 -10.85
C GLY A 96 4.85 -4.36 -10.34
N TYR A 97 5.67 -4.40 -9.28
CA TYR A 97 6.30 -5.60 -8.72
C TYR A 97 5.59 -6.08 -7.46
N SER A 98 4.26 -6.15 -7.54
CA SER A 98 3.40 -6.39 -6.38
C SER A 98 3.50 -7.82 -5.86
N ASP A 99 3.58 -8.84 -6.71
CA ASP A 99 3.68 -10.23 -6.23
C ASP A 99 5.12 -10.64 -5.87
N ASN A 100 5.26 -11.84 -5.31
CA ASN A 100 6.55 -12.44 -4.91
C ASN A 100 7.14 -13.33 -6.03
N ALA A 101 6.88 -13.04 -7.30
CA ALA A 101 7.52 -13.74 -8.40
C ALA A 101 9.05 -13.50 -8.37
N PRO A 102 9.89 -14.51 -8.69
CA PRO A 102 11.34 -14.35 -8.73
C PRO A 102 11.80 -13.16 -9.58
N GLN A 103 11.16 -12.95 -10.74
CA GLN A 103 11.41 -11.82 -11.62
C GLN A 103 11.25 -10.47 -10.93
N ASN A 104 10.20 -10.33 -10.10
CA ASN A 104 9.93 -9.09 -9.38
C ASN A 104 10.99 -8.81 -8.30
N PHE A 105 11.61 -9.84 -7.72
CA PHE A 105 12.73 -9.65 -6.80
C PHE A 105 14.01 -9.22 -7.52
N ILE A 106 14.29 -9.73 -8.72
CA ILE A 106 15.40 -9.24 -9.57
C ILE A 106 15.19 -7.76 -9.89
N GLU A 107 13.99 -7.41 -10.35
CA GLU A 107 13.64 -6.04 -10.70
C GLU A 107 13.70 -5.08 -9.50
N LEU A 108 13.36 -5.54 -8.30
CA LEU A 108 13.54 -4.77 -7.07
C LEU A 108 15.02 -4.64 -6.66
N ALA A 109 15.84 -5.67 -6.85
CA ALA A 109 17.27 -5.59 -6.56
C ALA A 109 18.01 -4.61 -7.49
N LEU A 110 17.50 -4.38 -8.70
CA LEU A 110 18.01 -3.37 -9.63
C LEU A 110 17.74 -1.93 -9.17
N LEU A 111 16.91 -1.70 -8.14
CA LEU A 111 16.62 -0.36 -7.65
C LEU A 111 17.90 0.40 -7.29
N GLU A 112 18.86 -0.25 -6.63
CA GLU A 112 20.16 0.32 -6.27
C GLU A 112 21.03 0.59 -7.52
N GLN A 113 20.99 -0.29 -8.51
CA GLN A 113 21.78 -0.15 -9.75
C GLN A 113 21.25 0.98 -10.63
N ILE A 114 19.93 1.17 -10.66
CA ILE A 114 19.25 2.13 -11.53
C ILE A 114 19.15 3.49 -10.85
N VAL A 115 18.67 3.56 -9.62
CA VAL A 115 18.50 4.84 -8.90
C VAL A 115 19.84 5.35 -8.38
N GLY A 116 20.78 4.44 -8.11
CA GLY A 116 22.06 4.72 -7.48
C GLY A 116 22.09 4.24 -6.02
N PRO A 117 23.28 4.14 -5.43
CA PRO A 117 23.44 3.75 -4.03
C PRO A 117 22.76 4.76 -3.11
N THR A 118 22.31 4.29 -1.94
CA THR A 118 21.92 5.23 -0.90
C THR A 118 23.16 5.90 -0.32
N MET A 119 22.98 7.13 0.17
CA MET A 119 24.04 7.91 0.81
C MET A 119 24.48 7.25 2.12
N ASP A 120 25.60 7.72 2.66
CA ASP A 120 26.22 7.30 3.91
C ASP A 120 26.17 8.41 4.99
N GLY A 121 26.70 8.12 6.17
CA GLY A 121 26.84 9.05 7.29
C GLY A 121 25.53 9.69 7.73
N VAL A 122 25.51 11.02 7.87
CA VAL A 122 24.33 11.79 8.31
C VAL A 122 23.13 11.65 7.35
N HIS A 123 23.38 11.26 6.10
CA HIS A 123 22.34 11.02 5.10
C HIS A 123 22.10 9.53 4.85
N ALA A 124 22.62 8.64 5.70
CA ALA A 124 22.55 7.20 5.50
C ALA A 124 21.13 6.72 5.13
N GLY A 125 21.03 5.96 4.04
CA GLY A 125 19.78 5.43 3.49
C GLY A 125 19.01 6.38 2.57
N ARG A 126 19.43 7.65 2.39
CA ARG A 126 18.80 8.61 1.47
C ARG A 126 19.18 8.26 0.03
N LEU A 127 18.23 8.31 -0.90
CA LEU A 127 18.53 8.23 -2.34
C LEU A 127 18.77 9.65 -2.88
N LYS A 128 19.94 9.86 -3.49
CA LYS A 128 20.45 11.20 -3.86
C LYS A 128 19.50 12.02 -4.73
N ASP A 129 18.87 11.38 -5.70
CA ASP A 129 18.07 12.07 -6.72
C ASP A 129 16.57 12.14 -6.39
N ILE A 130 16.19 11.81 -5.16
CA ILE A 130 14.82 11.88 -4.68
C ILE A 130 14.62 13.16 -3.87
N ASN A 131 13.60 13.94 -4.25
CA ASN A 131 13.23 15.17 -3.56
C ASN A 131 12.19 14.89 -2.47
N TYR A 132 12.60 14.30 -1.35
CA TYR A 132 11.71 13.86 -0.27
C TYR A 132 10.88 15.01 0.32
N GLU A 133 11.46 16.19 0.44
CA GLU A 133 10.93 17.30 1.23
C GLU A 133 9.75 18.00 0.53
N THR A 134 9.75 18.07 -0.80
CA THR A 134 8.76 18.86 -1.57
C THR A 134 7.62 18.03 -2.15
N VAL A 135 7.66 16.70 -1.99
CA VAL A 135 6.69 15.76 -2.59
C VAL A 135 5.22 16.10 -2.26
N LEU A 136 4.92 16.61 -1.05
CA LEU A 136 3.56 17.01 -0.66
C LEU A 136 3.27 18.51 -0.75
N GLY A 137 3.85 19.17 -1.75
CA GLY A 137 3.54 20.55 -2.15
C GLY A 137 4.69 21.50 -1.86
N GLY A 138 5.05 22.31 -2.86
CA GLY A 138 6.14 23.29 -2.80
C GLY A 138 5.87 24.54 -1.96
N GLY A 139 5.11 24.43 -0.86
CA GLY A 139 4.84 25.54 0.06
C GLY A 139 5.19 25.16 1.51
N ASP A 140 5.78 26.10 2.24
CA ASP A 140 6.41 25.88 3.56
C ASP A 140 5.50 25.22 4.61
N GLN A 141 4.19 25.48 4.58
CA GLN A 141 3.26 24.99 5.61
C GLN A 141 2.87 23.50 5.48
N LYS A 142 3.23 22.82 4.38
CA LYS A 142 2.91 21.39 4.18
C LYS A 142 4.15 20.52 3.97
N ARG A 143 5.34 21.11 4.06
CA ARG A 143 6.62 20.43 3.93
C ARG A 143 6.79 19.40 5.05
N VAL A 144 7.14 18.17 4.68
CA VAL A 144 7.49 17.11 5.64
C VAL A 144 9.01 16.97 5.63
N ASP A 145 9.68 17.79 6.43
CA ASP A 145 11.14 17.80 6.53
C ASP A 145 11.63 16.83 7.61
N ILE A 146 11.81 15.57 7.22
CA ILE A 146 12.37 14.53 8.09
C ILE A 146 13.90 14.65 8.22
N GLU A 147 14.57 15.18 7.19
CA GLU A 147 16.03 15.31 7.18
C GLU A 147 16.53 16.21 8.31
N SER A 148 15.86 17.33 8.56
CA SER A 148 16.21 18.27 9.63
C SER A 148 16.09 17.70 11.05
N LEU A 149 15.53 16.49 11.21
CA LEU A 149 15.40 15.80 12.50
C LEU A 149 16.54 14.82 12.75
N TRP A 150 17.41 14.57 11.77
CA TRP A 150 18.62 13.77 11.96
C TRP A 150 19.76 14.67 12.42
N SER A 151 20.52 14.24 13.44
CA SER A 151 21.66 14.99 13.93
C SER A 151 22.72 15.14 12.83
N LYS A 152 23.18 16.38 12.64
CA LYS A 152 24.23 16.74 11.67
C LYS A 152 25.61 16.94 12.32
N GLU A 153 25.65 16.97 13.65
CA GLU A 153 26.84 17.29 14.44
C GLU A 153 27.33 16.04 15.17
N GLY A 154 28.66 15.83 15.13
CA GLY A 154 29.38 14.76 15.85
C GLY A 154 30.04 13.72 14.95
N ASP A 155 31.19 13.20 15.39
CA ASP A 155 31.87 12.02 14.81
C ASP A 155 31.12 10.70 15.14
N GLU A 156 30.08 10.78 15.98
CA GLU A 156 29.31 9.65 16.45
C GLU A 156 27.96 9.51 15.73
N ARG A 157 27.50 8.26 15.67
CA ARG A 157 26.36 7.73 14.91
C ARG A 157 25.15 8.70 14.88
N PRO A 158 24.59 9.02 13.70
CA PRO A 158 23.43 9.92 13.60
C PRO A 158 22.26 9.47 14.47
N ASP A 159 21.69 10.40 15.23
CA ASP A 159 20.51 10.21 16.07
C ASP A 159 19.31 10.97 15.51
N PHE A 160 18.10 10.55 15.89
CA PHE A 160 16.85 11.16 15.44
C PHE A 160 16.20 11.96 16.58
N ASP A 161 15.94 13.24 16.38
CA ASP A 161 15.30 14.12 17.37
C ASP A 161 13.79 13.87 17.44
N TRP A 162 13.45 12.80 18.19
CA TRP A 162 12.09 12.36 18.48
C TRP A 162 11.21 13.42 19.12
N LEU A 163 11.78 14.24 20.02
CA LEU A 163 11.03 15.26 20.75
C LEU A 163 10.68 16.43 19.84
N THR A 164 11.62 16.88 19.01
CA THR A 164 11.32 17.91 18.00
C THR A 164 10.37 17.40 16.93
N TRP A 165 10.49 16.14 16.50
CA TRP A 165 9.52 15.50 15.60
C TRP A 165 8.09 15.55 16.16
N GLN A 166 7.90 15.16 17.42
CA GLN A 166 6.60 15.20 18.09
C GLN A 166 6.10 16.65 18.29
N ARG A 167 6.97 17.58 18.73
CA ARG A 167 6.62 19.01 18.89
C ARG A 167 6.18 19.67 17.58
N ARG A 168 6.72 19.23 16.43
CA ARG A 168 6.31 19.68 15.09
C ARG A 168 4.98 19.08 14.61
N GLY A 169 4.33 18.22 15.41
CA GLY A 169 3.07 17.56 15.03
C GLY A 169 3.23 16.62 13.83
N LEU A 170 4.39 15.94 13.74
CA LEU A 170 4.69 14.97 12.69
C LEU A 170 4.40 13.52 13.15
N ASP A 171 3.78 13.33 14.31
CA ASP A 171 3.39 12.03 14.87
C ASP A 171 2.63 11.13 13.88
N TRP A 172 1.79 11.76 13.04
CA TRP A 172 1.03 11.08 11.99
C TRP A 172 1.92 10.38 10.95
N THR A 173 3.19 10.78 10.75
CA THR A 173 4.09 10.16 9.77
C THR A 173 4.52 8.75 10.20
N ALA A 174 4.54 8.46 11.50
CA ALA A 174 4.85 7.14 12.05
C ALA A 174 3.65 6.19 12.04
N VAL A 175 2.44 6.67 11.70
CA VAL A 175 1.25 5.82 11.61
C VAL A 175 1.35 4.92 10.38
N ARG A 176 0.98 3.64 10.56
CA ARG A 176 0.95 2.62 9.51
C ARG A 176 0.06 3.08 8.32
N PRO A 177 0.59 3.18 7.08
CA PRO A 177 -0.11 3.79 5.94
C PRO A 177 -1.10 2.88 5.19
N ASP A 178 -1.48 1.72 5.71
CA ASP A 178 -2.39 0.75 5.06
C ASP A 178 -3.72 0.59 5.80
N VAL A 179 -3.97 1.41 6.81
CA VAL A 179 -5.20 1.36 7.59
C VAL A 179 -6.28 2.16 6.87
N PHE A 180 -7.02 1.48 6.00
CA PHE A 180 -8.16 2.07 5.29
C PHE A 180 -9.31 2.40 6.26
N PRO A 181 -10.05 3.51 6.03
CA PRO A 181 -11.28 3.76 6.74
C PRO A 181 -12.29 2.63 6.51
N ARG A 182 -13.19 2.43 7.48
CA ARG A 182 -14.21 1.39 7.36
C ARG A 182 -15.21 1.76 6.27
N PHE A 183 -15.19 1.01 5.18
CA PHE A 183 -16.18 1.17 4.10
C PHE A 183 -17.51 0.54 4.50
N ARG A 184 -18.62 1.23 4.22
CA ARG A 184 -19.97 0.72 4.44
C ARG A 184 -20.65 0.50 3.08
N PRO A 185 -21.19 -0.69 2.80
CA PRO A 185 -21.81 -0.99 1.50
C PRO A 185 -23.12 -0.23 1.28
N LYS A 186 -23.71 0.35 2.33
CA LYS A 186 -24.89 1.20 2.27
C LYS A 186 -24.76 2.34 3.27
N VAL A 187 -25.40 3.46 2.96
CA VAL A 187 -25.55 4.58 3.88
C VAL A 187 -26.46 4.17 5.03
N ALA A 188 -25.98 4.34 6.26
CA ALA A 188 -26.77 3.96 7.43
C ALA A 188 -28.00 4.88 7.57
N PRO A 189 -29.22 4.33 7.80
CA PRO A 189 -30.44 5.13 7.96
C PRO A 189 -30.31 6.18 9.06
N THR A 190 -29.60 5.85 10.14
CA THR A 190 -29.33 6.76 11.27
C THR A 190 -28.54 8.01 10.89
N ARG A 191 -27.74 7.97 9.81
CA ARG A 191 -27.02 9.15 9.29
C ARG A 191 -27.91 10.08 8.48
N ILE A 192 -28.93 9.53 7.84
CA ILE A 192 -29.93 10.32 7.10
C ILE A 192 -30.88 10.96 8.13
N SER A 193 -31.38 10.18 9.09
CA SER A 193 -32.31 10.68 10.11
C SER A 193 -31.69 11.74 11.02
N SER A 194 -30.38 11.68 11.30
CA SER A 194 -29.70 12.68 12.13
C SER A 194 -29.56 14.07 11.49
N LEU A 195 -29.82 14.19 10.18
CA LEU A 195 -29.85 15.50 9.51
C LEU A 195 -31.11 16.30 9.85
N GLY A 196 -32.16 15.63 10.36
CA GLY A 196 -33.48 16.23 10.52
C GLY A 196 -34.18 16.48 9.18
N PRO A 197 -35.33 17.17 9.19
CA PRO A 197 -36.03 17.52 7.97
C PRO A 197 -35.21 18.50 7.12
N ILE A 198 -35.28 18.33 5.80
CA ILE A 198 -34.70 19.28 4.84
C ILE A 198 -35.41 20.62 5.02
N PRO A 199 -34.68 21.75 5.10
CA PRO A 199 -35.30 23.08 5.14
C PRO A 199 -36.26 23.28 3.97
N LYS A 200 -37.47 23.79 4.24
CA LYS A 200 -38.51 23.97 3.22
C LYS A 200 -38.15 25.02 2.17
N SER A 201 -37.35 26.02 2.56
CA SER A 201 -36.86 27.07 1.68
C SER A 201 -35.49 27.55 2.15
N THR A 202 -34.70 28.05 1.21
CA THR A 202 -33.39 28.66 1.44
C THR A 202 -33.15 29.71 0.35
N GLU A 203 -32.50 30.81 0.72
CA GLU A 203 -32.12 31.89 -0.21
C GLU A 203 -30.72 31.66 -0.80
N ASP A 204 -30.02 30.60 -0.36
CA ASP A 204 -28.67 30.30 -0.84
C ASP A 204 -28.70 29.84 -2.31
N ILE A 205 -27.93 30.54 -3.14
CA ILE A 205 -27.90 30.35 -4.59
C ILE A 205 -27.51 28.91 -4.95
N ILE A 206 -26.59 28.29 -4.20
CA ILE A 206 -26.08 26.94 -4.51
C ILE A 206 -27.14 25.87 -4.22
N THR A 207 -27.79 25.95 -3.07
CA THR A 207 -28.82 25.00 -2.65
C THR A 207 -30.14 25.15 -3.38
N THR A 208 -30.37 26.27 -4.06
CA THR A 208 -31.53 26.51 -4.93
C THR A 208 -31.30 26.10 -6.39
N GLN A 209 -30.06 25.76 -6.79
CA GLN A 209 -29.80 25.27 -8.14
C GLN A 209 -30.47 23.90 -8.38
N PRO A 210 -30.96 23.63 -9.61
CA PRO A 210 -31.32 22.28 -10.04
C PRO A 210 -30.19 21.26 -9.79
N LEU A 211 -30.56 20.05 -9.40
CA LEU A 211 -29.58 18.97 -9.15
C LEU A 211 -28.73 18.66 -10.38
N ASP A 212 -29.27 18.84 -11.60
CA ASP A 212 -28.52 18.65 -12.85
C ASP A 212 -27.34 19.62 -12.97
N ILE A 213 -27.52 20.88 -12.55
CA ILE A 213 -26.44 21.87 -12.54
C ILE A 213 -25.38 21.45 -11.52
N LEU A 214 -25.79 21.02 -10.32
CA LEU A 214 -24.84 20.53 -9.32
C LEU A 214 -24.09 19.28 -9.82
N HIS A 215 -24.77 18.35 -10.50
CA HIS A 215 -24.13 17.18 -11.12
C HIS A 215 -23.05 17.56 -12.14
N VAL A 216 -23.24 18.65 -12.88
CA VAL A 216 -22.24 19.17 -13.82
C VAL A 216 -21.07 19.85 -13.09
N LEU A 217 -21.34 20.57 -12.00
CA LEU A 217 -20.30 21.34 -11.29
C LEU A 217 -19.41 20.48 -10.38
N LEU A 218 -19.99 19.50 -9.67
CA LEU A 218 -19.29 18.71 -8.66
C LEU A 218 -18.01 17.99 -9.15
N PRO A 219 -17.95 17.45 -10.39
CA PRO A 219 -16.73 16.85 -10.94
C PRO A 219 -15.54 17.81 -11.07
N TYR A 220 -15.78 19.13 -11.16
CA TYR A 220 -14.71 20.14 -11.27
C TYR A 220 -14.07 20.48 -9.92
N LEU A 221 -14.70 20.08 -8.81
CA LEU A 221 -14.13 20.28 -7.48
C LEU A 221 -13.04 19.23 -7.21
N ASP A 222 -11.93 19.66 -6.61
CA ASP A 222 -11.00 18.72 -6.02
C ASP A 222 -11.68 17.97 -4.85
N PRO A 223 -11.23 16.75 -4.51
CA PRO A 223 -11.89 15.93 -3.49
C PRO A 223 -12.07 16.62 -2.13
N ARG A 224 -11.16 17.51 -1.72
CA ARG A 224 -11.27 18.25 -0.47
C ARG A 224 -12.35 19.32 -0.58
N SER A 225 -12.36 20.10 -1.67
CA SER A 225 -13.40 21.11 -1.91
C SER A 225 -14.78 20.48 -2.06
N PHE A 226 -14.88 19.31 -2.71
CA PHE A 226 -16.12 18.53 -2.77
C PHE A 226 -16.64 18.19 -1.37
N VAL A 227 -15.81 17.61 -0.50
CA VAL A 227 -16.21 17.28 0.88
C VAL A 227 -16.57 18.53 1.67
N SER A 228 -15.81 19.61 1.53
CA SER A 228 -16.08 20.89 2.20
C SER A 228 -17.44 21.45 1.77
N LEU A 229 -17.71 21.54 0.46
CA LEU A 229 -18.97 22.04 -0.09
C LEU A 229 -20.15 21.19 0.40
N MET A 230 -20.06 19.87 0.29
CA MET A 230 -21.12 18.96 0.74
C MET A 230 -21.34 18.99 2.26
N SER A 231 -20.37 19.52 3.02
CA SER A 231 -20.45 19.64 4.47
C SER A 231 -21.05 20.97 4.96
N THR A 232 -21.23 21.98 4.10
CA THR A 232 -21.59 23.35 4.52
C THR A 232 -22.99 23.45 5.13
N CYS A 233 -23.98 22.77 4.55
CA CYS A 233 -25.38 22.86 4.99
C CYS A 233 -26.07 21.50 5.01
N ARG A 234 -27.25 21.43 5.64
CA ARG A 234 -28.03 20.18 5.77
C ARG A 234 -28.53 19.67 4.43
N THR A 235 -28.97 20.56 3.54
CA THR A 235 -29.48 20.21 2.20
C THR A 235 -28.41 19.53 1.35
N LEU A 236 -27.22 20.14 1.21
CA LEU A 236 -26.13 19.53 0.45
C LEU A 236 -25.64 18.23 1.09
N ARG A 237 -25.60 18.16 2.43
CA ARG A 237 -25.24 16.92 3.13
C ARG A 237 -26.26 15.81 2.90
N HIS A 238 -27.55 16.14 2.84
CA HIS A 238 -28.59 15.19 2.50
C HIS A 238 -28.38 14.63 1.08
N HIS A 239 -28.14 15.49 0.09
CA HIS A 239 -27.83 15.04 -1.28
C HIS A 239 -26.52 14.26 -1.36
N ALA A 240 -25.49 14.64 -0.60
CA ALA A 240 -24.25 13.88 -0.52
C ALA A 240 -24.46 12.45 0.00
N LEU A 241 -25.42 12.26 0.90
CA LEU A 241 -25.78 10.95 1.44
C LEU A 241 -26.72 10.13 0.55
N THR A 242 -27.45 10.75 -0.38
CA THR A 242 -28.53 10.09 -1.12
C THR A 242 -28.28 10.11 -2.63
N THR A 243 -28.10 11.29 -3.20
CA THR A 243 -27.98 11.53 -4.65
C THR A 243 -26.54 11.40 -5.15
N PHE A 244 -25.56 11.93 -4.41
CA PHE A 244 -24.20 12.14 -4.92
C PHE A 244 -23.16 11.07 -4.54
N GLN A 245 -23.60 9.86 -4.17
CA GLN A 245 -22.68 8.77 -3.83
C GLN A 245 -21.81 8.33 -5.01
N SER A 246 -22.36 8.35 -6.23
CA SER A 246 -21.59 8.00 -7.44
C SER A 246 -20.48 9.03 -7.72
N GLN A 247 -20.73 10.32 -7.50
CA GLN A 247 -19.70 11.36 -7.58
C GLN A 247 -18.63 11.17 -6.50
N ALA A 248 -19.04 10.92 -5.25
CA ALA A 248 -18.11 10.65 -4.16
C ALA A 248 -17.24 9.42 -4.46
N ARG A 249 -17.83 8.35 -5.02
CA ARG A 249 -17.11 7.16 -5.48
C ARG A 249 -16.06 7.52 -6.52
N THR A 250 -16.45 8.24 -7.58
CA THR A 250 -15.53 8.66 -8.63
C THR A 250 -14.36 9.47 -8.07
N GLN A 251 -14.62 10.40 -7.14
CA GLN A 251 -13.58 11.18 -6.48
C GLN A 251 -12.62 10.29 -5.65
N VAL A 252 -13.14 9.31 -4.88
CA VAL A 252 -12.30 8.36 -4.13
C VAL A 252 -11.44 7.51 -5.07
N LEU A 253 -12.03 6.95 -6.13
CA LEU A 253 -11.31 6.10 -7.07
C LEU A 253 -10.23 6.88 -7.82
N ARG A 254 -10.50 8.15 -8.17
CA ARG A 254 -9.53 9.04 -8.83
C ARG A 254 -8.30 9.34 -7.96
N LEU A 255 -8.42 9.32 -6.64
CA LEU A 255 -7.29 9.54 -5.75
C LEU A 255 -6.22 8.44 -5.88
N GLY A 256 -6.59 7.20 -6.22
CA GLY A 256 -5.65 6.07 -6.32
C GLY A 256 -5.10 5.60 -4.97
N TRP A 257 -4.42 6.48 -4.24
CA TRP A 257 -3.90 6.21 -2.90
C TRP A 257 -4.99 5.98 -1.85
N ALA A 258 -6.22 6.42 -2.10
CA ALA A 258 -7.34 6.27 -1.18
C ALA A 258 -7.97 4.86 -1.21
N VAL A 259 -7.56 4.01 -2.15
CA VAL A 259 -8.05 2.64 -2.30
C VAL A 259 -6.93 1.61 -2.04
N PRO A 260 -7.30 0.36 -1.70
CA PRO A 260 -6.35 -0.73 -1.55
C PRO A 260 -5.63 -1.05 -2.85
N THR A 261 -4.34 -1.29 -2.75
CA THR A 261 -3.54 -1.92 -3.80
C THR A 261 -4.03 -3.35 -4.05
N LYS A 262 -3.61 -3.95 -5.17
CA LYS A 262 -3.97 -5.33 -5.52
C LYS A 262 -3.59 -6.33 -4.41
N MET A 263 -2.41 -6.16 -3.80
CA MET A 263 -1.96 -7.00 -2.69
C MET A 263 -2.81 -6.83 -1.43
N GLU A 264 -3.03 -5.58 -1.01
CA GLU A 264 -3.84 -5.29 0.18
C GLU A 264 -5.27 -5.84 0.00
N TYR A 265 -5.82 -5.72 -1.22
CA TYR A 265 -7.11 -6.30 -1.57
C TYR A 265 -7.12 -7.83 -1.50
N ALA A 266 -6.15 -8.48 -2.13
CA ALA A 266 -6.04 -9.94 -2.09
C ALA A 266 -5.88 -10.46 -0.65
N GLY A 267 -5.04 -9.80 0.16
CA GLY A 267 -4.84 -10.12 1.57
C GLY A 267 -6.09 -9.87 2.43
N PHE A 268 -6.89 -8.84 2.12
CA PHE A 268 -8.16 -8.61 2.79
C PHE A 268 -9.17 -9.71 2.46
N VAL A 269 -9.35 -10.05 1.18
CA VAL A 269 -10.29 -11.11 0.73
C VAL A 269 -9.90 -12.47 1.28
N LYS A 270 -8.60 -12.79 1.32
CA LYS A 270 -8.10 -14.04 1.92
C LYS A 270 -8.46 -14.15 3.40
N ARG A 271 -8.40 -13.05 4.15
CA ARG A 271 -8.75 -12.99 5.59
C ARG A 271 -10.26 -12.92 5.84
N ASN A 272 -11.01 -12.38 4.89
CA ASN A 272 -12.46 -12.19 4.98
C ASN A 272 -13.09 -12.76 3.72
N PRO A 273 -13.09 -14.10 3.56
CA PRO A 273 -13.70 -14.71 2.39
C PRO A 273 -15.18 -14.29 2.33
N PRO A 274 -15.71 -13.98 1.14
CA PRO A 274 -17.14 -13.71 0.99
C PRO A 274 -17.92 -14.90 1.52
N ALA A 275 -19.09 -14.63 2.12
CA ALA A 275 -19.98 -15.70 2.54
C ALA A 275 -20.22 -16.61 1.34
N SER A 276 -19.85 -17.89 1.45
CA SER A 276 -20.17 -18.86 0.41
C SER A 276 -21.68 -18.84 0.24
N SER A 277 -22.13 -18.70 -1.02
CA SER A 277 -23.55 -18.80 -1.38
C SER A 277 -24.16 -19.99 -0.64
N PRO A 278 -25.41 -19.88 -0.13
CA PRO A 278 -26.06 -21.01 0.52
C PRO A 278 -25.94 -22.23 -0.39
N PRO A 279 -25.61 -23.42 0.14
CA PRO A 279 -25.57 -24.62 -0.68
C PRO A 279 -26.92 -24.73 -1.40
N THR A 280 -26.86 -24.77 -2.73
CA THR A 280 -28.03 -25.04 -3.57
C THR A 280 -28.78 -26.22 -2.95
N PRO A 281 -30.09 -26.12 -2.70
CA PRO A 281 -30.84 -27.21 -2.08
C PRO A 281 -30.58 -28.46 -2.91
N THR A 282 -29.87 -29.41 -2.31
CA THR A 282 -29.61 -30.70 -2.94
C THR A 282 -30.98 -31.34 -3.05
N THR A 283 -31.54 -31.36 -4.26
CA THR A 283 -32.74 -32.12 -4.54
C THR A 283 -32.52 -33.53 -4.00
N PRO A 284 -33.37 -34.05 -3.09
CA PRO A 284 -33.24 -35.42 -2.66
C PRO A 284 -33.52 -36.29 -3.88
N THR A 285 -32.46 -36.86 -4.46
CA THR A 285 -32.58 -37.90 -5.48
C THR A 285 -33.17 -39.12 -4.78
N SER A 286 -34.49 -39.24 -4.86
CA SER A 286 -35.23 -40.46 -4.55
C SER A 286 -34.74 -41.55 -5.51
N THR A 287 -34.04 -42.55 -4.95
CA THR A 287 -33.71 -43.79 -5.65
C THR A 287 -34.98 -44.63 -5.73
N GLN A 288 -35.64 -44.63 -6.87
CA GLN A 288 -36.50 -45.72 -7.31
C GLN A 288 -36.07 -46.16 -8.70
N GLU A 289 -35.31 -47.25 -8.76
CA GLU A 289 -35.39 -48.22 -9.86
C GLU A 289 -36.48 -49.23 -9.50
N PRO A 290 -37.28 -49.77 -10.47
CA PRO A 290 -36.70 -50.49 -11.62
C PRO A 290 -37.46 -50.41 -12.96
N GLY A 291 -36.69 -50.52 -14.04
CA GLY A 291 -37.09 -51.24 -15.27
C GLY A 291 -37.68 -50.43 -16.43
N LYS A 292 -36.83 -50.08 -17.43
CA LYS A 292 -37.15 -50.27 -18.86
C LYS A 292 -35.94 -50.04 -19.76
N ALA A 293 -35.96 -50.77 -20.88
CA ALA A 293 -34.92 -51.01 -21.87
C ALA A 293 -34.67 -49.81 -22.85
N PRO A 294 -33.70 -49.90 -23.78
CA PRO A 294 -32.89 -48.79 -24.28
C PRO A 294 -33.52 -48.03 -25.46
N GLY A 295 -33.23 -46.73 -25.53
CA GLY A 295 -33.48 -45.89 -26.69
C GLY A 295 -32.41 -44.81 -26.80
N GLU A 296 -31.68 -44.82 -27.92
CA GLU A 296 -30.65 -43.86 -28.31
C GLU A 296 -31.13 -42.40 -28.29
N ALA A 297 -30.30 -41.49 -27.78
CA ALA A 297 -30.36 -40.08 -28.14
C ALA A 297 -28.99 -39.39 -27.96
N SER A 298 -28.65 -38.57 -28.96
CA SER A 298 -27.38 -37.91 -29.26
C SER A 298 -26.72 -37.08 -28.14
N PRO A 299 -25.39 -36.87 -28.22
CA PRO A 299 -24.69 -35.91 -27.37
C PRO A 299 -24.91 -34.47 -27.88
N GLY A 300 -25.68 -33.68 -27.12
CA GLY A 300 -25.70 -32.24 -27.25
C GLY A 300 -24.48 -31.59 -26.57
N PRO A 301 -23.99 -30.44 -27.07
CA PRO A 301 -22.77 -29.83 -26.57
C PRO A 301 -22.94 -29.36 -25.13
N ALA A 302 -21.90 -29.59 -24.33
CA ALA A 302 -21.82 -29.21 -22.93
C ALA A 302 -22.15 -27.74 -22.73
N LYS A 303 -23.27 -27.47 -22.05
CA LYS A 303 -23.52 -26.17 -21.41
C LYS A 303 -22.40 -25.95 -20.40
N THR A 304 -21.55 -24.96 -20.68
CA THR A 304 -20.60 -24.40 -19.73
C THR A 304 -21.34 -24.10 -18.42
N ALA A 305 -20.94 -24.81 -17.37
CA ALA A 305 -21.44 -24.55 -16.03
C ALA A 305 -21.21 -23.07 -15.68
N PRO A 306 -22.17 -22.38 -15.04
CA PRO A 306 -21.91 -21.06 -14.50
C PRO A 306 -20.76 -21.18 -13.52
N THR A 307 -19.63 -20.55 -13.84
CA THR A 307 -18.54 -20.36 -12.89
C THR A 307 -19.14 -19.69 -11.66
N ASN A 308 -19.26 -20.43 -10.55
CA ASN A 308 -19.60 -19.93 -9.23
C ASN A 308 -18.47 -19.01 -8.74
N ALA A 309 -18.31 -17.86 -9.41
CA ALA A 309 -17.43 -16.81 -8.94
C ALA A 309 -18.04 -16.30 -7.62
N PRO A 310 -17.27 -16.30 -6.53
CA PRO A 310 -17.79 -15.89 -5.24
C PRO A 310 -18.27 -14.43 -5.29
N ASP A 311 -19.42 -14.15 -4.69
CA ASP A 311 -19.98 -12.79 -4.61
C ASP A 311 -19.14 -11.93 -3.66
N LEU A 312 -18.20 -11.16 -4.24
CA LEU A 312 -17.33 -10.25 -3.52
C LEU A 312 -18.01 -8.91 -3.17
N SER A 313 -19.31 -8.71 -3.47
CA SER A 313 -20.00 -7.45 -3.18
C SER A 313 -20.17 -7.16 -1.68
N LEU A 314 -20.04 -8.19 -0.84
CA LEU A 314 -20.11 -8.09 0.62
C LEU A 314 -18.79 -7.67 1.28
N VAL A 315 -17.71 -7.53 0.51
CA VAL A 315 -16.39 -7.13 1.01
C VAL A 315 -16.44 -5.68 1.47
N THR A 316 -16.24 -5.43 2.77
CA THR A 316 -16.32 -4.09 3.40
C THR A 316 -15.06 -3.24 3.17
N MET A 317 -14.57 -3.20 1.95
CA MET A 317 -13.36 -2.46 1.61
C MET A 317 -13.56 -1.74 0.28
N ALA A 318 -13.21 -0.44 0.25
CA ALA A 318 -13.44 0.43 -0.89
C ALA A 318 -12.64 -0.03 -2.12
N HIS A 319 -13.31 -0.62 -3.12
CA HIS A 319 -12.67 -1.18 -4.32
C HIS A 319 -13.55 -0.95 -5.55
N ALA A 320 -12.92 -0.56 -6.67
CA ALA A 320 -13.63 -0.20 -7.89
C ALA A 320 -14.57 -1.30 -8.40
N LYS A 321 -14.14 -2.57 -8.37
CA LYS A 321 -14.89 -3.70 -8.93
C LYS A 321 -15.95 -4.27 -7.99
N HIS A 322 -15.71 -4.22 -6.68
CA HIS A 322 -16.47 -5.05 -5.72
C HIS A 322 -17.27 -4.23 -4.71
N SER A 323 -17.00 -2.93 -4.58
CA SER A 323 -17.82 -2.07 -3.76
C SER A 323 -19.04 -1.56 -4.53
N PRO A 324 -20.24 -1.56 -3.92
CA PRO A 324 -21.46 -1.05 -4.53
C PRO A 324 -21.33 0.42 -4.91
N VAL A 325 -21.97 0.83 -6.02
CA VAL A 325 -21.93 2.22 -6.50
C VAL A 325 -22.63 3.17 -5.53
N ASP A 326 -23.67 2.70 -4.86
CA ASP A 326 -24.49 3.37 -3.84
C ASP A 326 -23.98 3.16 -2.40
N GLY A 327 -22.75 2.64 -2.25
CA GLY A 327 -22.09 2.55 -0.95
C GLY A 327 -21.89 3.92 -0.30
N ASP A 328 -21.48 3.93 0.97
CA ASP A 328 -21.28 5.15 1.75
C ASP A 328 -19.93 5.83 1.42
N TRP A 329 -19.77 6.14 0.13
CA TRP A 329 -18.56 6.72 -0.45
C TRP A 329 -18.31 8.13 0.06
N TYR A 330 -19.36 8.90 0.34
CA TYR A 330 -19.19 10.23 0.93
C TYR A 330 -18.55 10.17 2.32
N LEU A 331 -18.99 9.24 3.18
CA LEU A 331 -18.34 9.06 4.49
C LEU A 331 -16.90 8.63 4.33
N TYR A 332 -16.65 7.65 3.45
CA TYR A 332 -15.31 7.16 3.19
C TYR A 332 -14.41 8.30 2.70
N LEU A 333 -14.86 9.08 1.72
CA LEU A 333 -14.15 10.25 1.19
C LEU A 333 -13.86 11.29 2.28
N SER A 334 -14.83 11.55 3.16
CA SER A 334 -14.59 12.44 4.30
C SER A 334 -13.54 11.88 5.27
N GLN A 335 -13.50 10.57 5.48
CA GLN A 335 -12.55 9.93 6.41
C GLN A 335 -11.13 9.86 5.86
N VAL A 336 -10.95 9.67 4.54
CA VAL A 336 -9.60 9.63 3.93
C VAL A 336 -8.87 10.96 4.07
N HIS A 337 -9.59 12.08 4.23
CA HIS A 337 -8.99 13.39 4.47
C HIS A 337 -8.78 13.73 5.96
N ARG A 338 -9.30 12.93 6.88
CA ARG A 338 -9.30 13.24 8.34
C ARG A 338 -8.42 12.30 9.17
N THR A 339 -8.21 11.07 8.72
CA THR A 339 -7.46 10.09 9.50
C THR A 339 -5.94 10.23 9.31
N GLN A 340 -5.18 10.08 10.40
CA GLN A 340 -3.71 10.14 10.35
C GLN A 340 -3.12 9.04 9.44
N ALA A 341 -3.67 7.83 9.47
CA ALA A 341 -3.22 6.72 8.63
C ALA A 341 -3.33 7.04 7.12
N MET A 342 -4.45 7.64 6.69
CA MET A 342 -4.62 8.03 5.29
C MET A 342 -3.77 9.24 4.91
N ARG A 343 -3.51 10.16 5.85
CA ARG A 343 -2.53 11.24 5.66
C ARG A 343 -1.11 10.67 5.46
N SER A 344 -0.70 9.72 6.30
CA SER A 344 0.56 8.97 6.18
C SER A 344 0.64 8.24 4.84
N ARG A 345 -0.43 7.53 4.47
CA ARG A 345 -0.53 6.84 3.17
C ARG A 345 -0.31 7.76 1.99
N ARG A 346 -1.01 8.90 1.94
CA ARG A 346 -0.87 9.87 0.85
C ARG A 346 0.57 10.38 0.73
N TRP A 347 1.24 10.60 1.86
CA TRP A 347 2.65 11.02 1.87
C TRP A 347 3.58 9.94 1.32
N VAL A 348 3.48 8.71 1.83
CA VAL A 348 4.29 7.58 1.37
C VAL A 348 4.01 7.25 -0.10
N TRP A 349 2.76 7.38 -0.53
CA TRP A 349 2.36 7.20 -1.92
C TRP A 349 3.05 8.20 -2.85
N ALA A 350 3.00 9.49 -2.51
CA ALA A 350 3.65 10.50 -3.32
C ALA A 350 5.19 10.32 -3.34
N LEU A 351 5.79 9.85 -2.24
CA LEU A 351 7.22 9.50 -2.20
C LEU A 351 7.54 8.32 -3.13
N ALA A 352 6.67 7.31 -3.17
CA ALA A 352 6.81 6.17 -4.07
C ALA A 352 6.62 6.57 -5.55
N GLU A 353 5.72 7.50 -5.85
CA GLU A 353 5.56 8.08 -7.18
C GLU A 353 6.84 8.79 -7.62
N GLU A 354 7.44 9.61 -6.75
CA GLU A 354 8.68 10.32 -7.06
C GLU A 354 9.86 9.36 -7.28
N LEU A 355 10.02 8.34 -6.41
CA LEU A 355 11.02 7.30 -6.60
C LEU A 355 10.81 6.52 -7.90
N THR A 356 9.56 6.20 -8.23
CA THR A 356 9.21 5.50 -9.47
C THR A 356 9.50 6.35 -10.70
N ARG A 357 9.25 7.66 -10.64
CA ARG A 357 9.59 8.62 -11.71
C ARG A 357 11.09 8.60 -11.98
N VAL A 358 11.92 8.72 -10.94
CA VAL A 358 13.38 8.69 -11.06
C VAL A 358 13.87 7.33 -11.56
N TYR A 359 13.36 6.23 -11.01
CA TYR A 359 13.69 4.88 -11.46
C TYR A 359 13.39 4.69 -12.95
N ARG A 360 12.17 5.02 -13.41
CA ARG A 360 11.77 4.84 -14.82
C ARG A 360 12.62 5.69 -15.75
N LYS A 361 12.88 6.95 -15.38
CA LYS A 361 13.76 7.84 -16.15
C LYS A 361 15.15 7.24 -16.31
N LYS A 362 15.81 6.90 -15.19
CA LYS A 362 17.17 6.35 -15.22
C LYS A 362 17.25 4.97 -15.86
N ARG A 363 16.20 4.15 -15.76
CA ARG A 363 16.14 2.86 -16.44
C ARG A 363 16.13 3.04 -17.96
N ALA A 364 15.30 3.95 -18.47
CA ALA A 364 15.22 4.25 -19.89
C ALA A 364 16.51 4.88 -20.43
N GLU A 365 17.22 5.66 -19.61
CA GLU A 365 18.52 6.25 -20.00
C GLU A 365 19.71 5.29 -19.80
N GLY A 366 19.49 4.13 -19.17
CA GLY A 366 20.54 3.24 -18.68
C GLY A 366 20.62 1.90 -19.42
N PRO A 367 21.60 1.05 -19.06
CA PRO A 367 21.83 -0.23 -19.73
C PRO A 367 20.74 -1.29 -19.47
N TYR A 368 19.79 -1.00 -18.58
CA TYR A 368 18.69 -1.88 -18.17
C TYR A 368 17.35 -1.58 -18.88
N GLU A 369 17.36 -0.70 -19.89
CA GLU A 369 16.19 -0.45 -20.74
C GLU A 369 15.81 -1.73 -21.50
N ASP A 370 14.52 -2.08 -21.54
CA ASP A 370 14.06 -3.23 -22.33
C ASP A 370 14.31 -2.95 -23.83
N VAL A 371 14.84 -3.93 -24.56
CA VAL A 371 15.21 -3.81 -25.99
C VAL A 371 14.09 -4.35 -26.87
N VAL A 372 13.91 -3.79 -28.06
CA VAL A 372 12.98 -4.32 -29.06
C VAL A 372 13.75 -5.29 -29.95
N ASP A 373 13.29 -6.54 -30.04
CA ASP A 373 13.92 -7.55 -30.88
C ASP A 373 13.56 -7.39 -32.37
N ALA A 374 14.07 -8.28 -33.22
CA ALA A 374 13.82 -8.26 -34.66
C ALA A 374 12.34 -8.45 -35.03
N ASP A 375 11.54 -9.04 -34.14
CA ASP A 375 10.12 -9.30 -34.33
C ASP A 375 9.25 -8.14 -33.81
N GLY A 376 9.87 -7.10 -33.24
CA GLY A 376 9.18 -5.96 -32.65
C GLY A 376 8.71 -6.18 -31.21
N GLU A 377 9.07 -7.30 -30.59
CA GLU A 377 8.70 -7.64 -29.23
C GLU A 377 9.69 -7.06 -28.22
N ARG A 378 9.18 -6.65 -27.06
CA ARG A 378 10.01 -6.10 -25.98
C ARG A 378 10.64 -7.23 -25.18
N THR A 379 11.97 -7.29 -25.17
CA THR A 379 12.77 -8.27 -24.42
C THR A 379 13.70 -7.56 -23.42
N LYS A 380 14.23 -8.30 -22.45
CA LYS A 380 15.14 -7.74 -21.44
C LYS A 380 16.50 -7.44 -22.05
N SER A 381 17.16 -6.36 -21.62
CA SER A 381 18.51 -6.04 -22.12
C SER A 381 19.56 -7.10 -21.73
N PRO A 382 20.69 -7.17 -22.46
CA PRO A 382 21.82 -8.00 -22.07
C PRO A 382 22.32 -7.73 -20.65
N ALA A 383 22.42 -6.46 -20.24
CA ALA A 383 22.84 -6.10 -18.89
C ALA A 383 21.84 -6.58 -17.82
N TRP A 384 20.54 -6.53 -18.12
CA TRP A 384 19.53 -7.11 -17.24
C TRP A 384 19.70 -8.63 -17.13
N MET A 385 19.92 -9.33 -18.24
CA MET A 385 20.10 -10.79 -18.24
C MET A 385 21.37 -11.22 -17.50
N GLU A 386 22.46 -10.46 -17.65
CA GLU A 386 23.70 -10.68 -16.92
C GLU A 386 23.50 -10.49 -15.41
N PHE A 387 22.83 -9.40 -15.01
CA PHE A 387 22.48 -9.16 -13.62
C PHE A 387 21.59 -10.29 -13.07
N ALA A 388 20.56 -10.69 -13.81
CA ALA A 388 19.66 -11.78 -13.45
C ALA A 388 20.41 -13.11 -13.25
N LYS A 389 21.40 -13.40 -14.11
CA LYS A 389 22.27 -14.58 -13.99
C LYS A 389 23.13 -14.50 -12.72
N MET A 390 23.73 -13.34 -12.45
CA MET A 390 24.54 -13.10 -11.24
C MET A 390 23.74 -13.32 -9.95
N VAL A 391 22.48 -12.88 -9.91
CA VAL A 391 21.65 -12.99 -8.69
C VAL A 391 20.83 -14.28 -8.59
N LYS A 392 20.93 -15.17 -9.59
CA LYS A 392 20.14 -16.42 -9.65
C LYS A 392 20.39 -17.33 -8.45
N GLU A 393 21.64 -17.43 -8.02
CA GLU A 393 22.02 -18.25 -6.85
C GLU A 393 21.41 -17.68 -5.56
N GLN A 394 21.36 -16.36 -5.42
CA GLN A 394 20.72 -15.72 -4.26
C GLN A 394 19.21 -15.98 -4.21
N LEU A 395 18.55 -15.99 -5.37
CA LEU A 395 17.14 -16.38 -5.45
C LEU A 395 16.91 -17.83 -5.05
N ALA A 396 17.81 -18.75 -5.43
CA ALA A 396 17.71 -20.14 -5.00
C ALA A 396 17.83 -20.26 -3.47
N MET A 397 18.74 -19.49 -2.85
CA MET A 397 18.88 -19.44 -1.39
C MET A 397 17.65 -18.89 -0.67
N ARG A 398 16.84 -18.04 -1.33
CA ARG A 398 15.61 -17.49 -0.74
C ARG A 398 14.70 -18.57 -0.19
N ALA A 399 14.52 -19.67 -0.94
CA ALA A 399 13.63 -20.76 -0.54
C ALA A 399 14.06 -21.38 0.80
N MET A 400 15.37 -21.46 1.06
CA MET A 400 15.91 -21.98 2.32
C MET A 400 15.69 -21.02 3.49
N ILE A 401 15.81 -19.71 3.24
CA ILE A 401 15.68 -18.66 4.26
C ILE A 401 14.22 -18.42 4.65
N THR A 402 13.32 -18.44 3.66
CA THR A 402 11.89 -18.12 3.88
C THR A 402 11.03 -19.36 4.07
N ALA A 403 11.62 -20.56 4.10
CA ALA A 403 10.88 -21.77 4.41
C ALA A 403 10.25 -21.64 5.80
N PRO A 404 8.94 -21.92 5.95
CA PRO A 404 8.30 -21.85 7.25
C PRO A 404 9.02 -22.80 8.22
N THR A 405 9.39 -22.28 9.39
CA THR A 405 10.01 -23.04 10.47
C THR A 405 8.96 -23.92 11.13
N GLY A 406 8.60 -25.03 10.48
CA GLY A 406 7.73 -26.08 11.01
C GLY A 406 6.34 -26.20 10.36
N PRO A 407 5.62 -27.31 10.64
CA PRO A 407 4.34 -27.66 9.99
C PRO A 407 3.20 -26.68 10.26
N ASN A 408 3.32 -25.87 11.33
CA ASN A 408 2.36 -24.82 11.69
C ASN A 408 2.89 -23.39 11.44
N GLY A 409 4.09 -23.26 10.87
CA GLY A 409 4.68 -21.97 10.55
C GLY A 409 3.87 -21.29 9.44
N LYS A 410 2.95 -20.41 9.81
CA LYS A 410 2.38 -19.49 8.82
C LYS A 410 3.53 -18.61 8.35
N ALA A 411 3.97 -18.79 7.10
CA ALA A 411 4.75 -17.77 6.43
C ALA A 411 3.96 -16.47 6.60
N MET A 412 4.53 -15.50 7.31
CA MET A 412 3.90 -14.19 7.45
C MET A 412 3.90 -13.56 6.05
N SER A 413 2.81 -13.74 5.32
CA SER A 413 2.45 -12.85 4.23
C SER A 413 1.79 -11.64 4.86
N TRP A 414 2.46 -10.48 4.79
CA TRP A 414 1.90 -9.21 5.22
C TRP A 414 0.60 -8.87 4.48
#